data_AF-A0A5N9AZB4-F1
#
_entry.id   AF-A0A5N9AZB4-F1
#
_cell.length_a   1.000
_cell.length_b   1.000
_cell.length_c   1.000
_cell.angle_alpha   90.00
_cell.angle_beta   90.00
_cell.angle_gamma   90.00
#
_symmetry.space_group_name_H-M   'P 1'
#
loop_
_entity.id
_entity.type
_entity.pdbx_description
1 polymer ?
#
loop_
_entity_poly.entity_id
_entity_poly.type
_entity_poly.pdbx_seq_one_letter_code
_entity_poly.pdbx_strand_id
1 'polypeptide(L)'
;MEKLDKDNLKVIRLDNGEIIFSKVVVNDRSKDNGYLELHWPMKVMMKFNDDKRESQMALLKWLPFTDTTFVPLAARCIMSVSELGEDYQEFYINSVKEDMGHNKDQEMNKMTKILEDFEPEGLMN
;
A
#
# COMPACT_ATOMS: atom_id res chain seq x y z
N MET A 1 -8.65 17.08 -7.96
CA MET A 1 -7.61 16.03 -8.00
C MET A 1 -6.91 16.09 -6.65
N GLU A 2 -6.93 15.01 -5.90
CA GLU A 2 -6.36 14.98 -4.54
C GLU A 2 -4.85 15.19 -4.60
N LYS A 3 -4.27 15.80 -3.57
CA LYS A 3 -2.83 16.06 -3.49
C LYS A 3 -2.16 15.03 -2.59
N LEU A 4 -0.98 14.57 -3.01
CA LEU A 4 -0.12 13.76 -2.15
C LEU A 4 0.57 14.67 -1.12
N ASP A 5 0.07 14.63 0.11
CA ASP A 5 0.61 15.29 1.29
C ASP A 5 0.47 14.38 2.52
N LYS A 6 0.80 14.87 3.71
CA LYS A 6 0.79 14.09 4.96
C LYS A 6 -0.60 13.98 5.60
N ASP A 7 -1.63 14.62 5.02
CA ASP A 7 -2.95 14.63 5.63
C ASP A 7 -3.71 13.34 5.31
N ASN A 8 -4.34 12.76 6.33
CA ASN A 8 -5.17 11.54 6.20
C ASN A 8 -4.45 10.33 5.59
N LEU A 9 -3.15 10.19 5.86
CA LEU A 9 -2.42 8.97 5.56
C LEU A 9 -2.79 7.90 6.58
N LYS A 10 -3.31 6.77 6.10
CA LYS A 10 -3.79 5.67 6.94
C LYS A 10 -3.07 4.36 6.63
N VAL A 11 -3.08 3.49 7.64
CA VAL A 11 -2.84 2.05 7.51
C VAL A 11 -4.20 1.36 7.49
N ILE A 12 -4.46 0.58 6.45
CA ILE A 12 -5.67 -0.22 6.30
C ILE A 12 -5.26 -1.69 6.39
N ARG A 13 -5.79 -2.42 7.37
CA ARG A 13 -5.67 -3.88 7.41
C ARG A 13 -6.92 -4.49 6.80
N LEU A 14 -6.73 -5.35 5.80
CA LEU A 14 -7.80 -6.05 5.13
C LEU A 14 -8.11 -7.38 5.84
N ASP A 15 -9.31 -7.91 5.61
CA ASP A 15 -9.77 -9.20 6.13
C ASP A 15 -8.93 -10.38 5.65
N ASN A 16 -8.32 -10.28 4.47
CA ASN A 16 -7.40 -11.26 3.89
C ASN A 16 -5.97 -11.19 4.47
N GLY A 17 -5.72 -10.30 5.44
CA GLY A 17 -4.41 -10.12 6.08
C GLY A 17 -3.47 -9.14 5.37
N GLU A 18 -3.83 -8.59 4.20
CA GLU A 18 -3.03 -7.56 3.55
C GLU A 18 -3.04 -6.26 4.37
N ILE A 19 -1.90 -5.56 4.35
CA ILE A 19 -1.76 -4.24 4.96
C ILE A 19 -1.48 -3.24 3.83
N ILE A 20 -2.29 -2.18 3.78
CA ILE A 20 -2.21 -1.13 2.76
C ILE A 20 -1.91 0.20 3.42
N PHE A 21 -0.94 0.93 2.88
CA PHE A 21 -0.76 2.35 3.16
C PHE A 21 -1.45 3.16 2.07
N SER A 22 -2.24 4.15 2.45
CA SER A 22 -2.96 4.99 1.49
C SER A 22 -3.39 6.31 2.10
N LYS A 23 -3.57 7.33 1.25
CA LYS A 23 -4.33 8.53 1.62
C LYS A 23 -5.82 8.22 1.50
N VAL A 24 -6.55 8.34 2.60
CA VAL A 24 -7.99 8.04 2.62
C VAL A 24 -8.78 9.32 2.44
N VAL A 25 -9.66 9.33 1.45
CA VAL A 25 -10.62 10.41 1.22
C VAL A 25 -12.01 9.92 1.61
N VAL A 26 -12.60 10.57 2.61
CA VAL A 26 -14.00 10.35 3.00
C VAL A 26 -14.81 11.47 2.37
N ASN A 27 -15.45 11.19 1.24
CA ASN A 27 -16.42 12.12 0.65
C ASN A 27 -17.82 11.83 1.21
N ASP A 28 -18.78 12.76 1.05
CA ASP A 28 -20.12 12.57 1.58
C ASP A 28 -20.81 11.32 1.01
N ARG A 29 -20.41 10.86 -0.19
CA ARG A 29 -20.90 9.61 -0.77
C ARG A 29 -20.37 8.36 -0.06
N SER A 30 -19.14 8.39 0.48
CA SER A 30 -18.53 7.30 1.24
C SER A 30 -19.34 6.91 2.47
N LYS A 31 -20.01 7.90 3.10
CA LYS A 31 -20.83 7.68 4.30
C LYS A 31 -22.11 6.89 3.99
N ASP A 32 -22.64 7.04 2.78
CA ASP A 32 -23.94 6.48 2.38
C ASP A 32 -23.82 5.16 1.61
N ASN A 33 -22.66 4.89 0.97
CA ASN A 33 -22.49 3.72 0.10
C ASN A 33 -21.64 2.59 0.72
N GLY A 34 -20.96 2.83 1.85
CA GLY A 34 -20.11 1.84 2.52
C GLY A 34 -18.76 1.59 1.83
N TYR A 35 -18.25 2.55 1.05
CA TYR A 35 -16.94 2.49 0.39
C TYR A 35 -16.01 3.60 0.89
N LEU A 36 -14.75 3.25 1.12
CA LEU A 36 -13.65 4.19 1.35
C LEU A 36 -12.89 4.42 0.04
N GLU A 37 -12.57 5.67 -0.27
CA GLU A 37 -11.75 6.00 -1.43
C GLU A 37 -10.27 6.03 -1.02
N LEU A 38 -9.50 5.08 -1.51
CA LEU A 38 -8.06 4.96 -1.27
C LEU A 38 -7.30 5.63 -2.41
N HIS A 39 -6.43 6.59 -2.10
CA HIS A 39 -5.53 7.23 -3.07
C HIS A 39 -4.11 6.68 -2.92
N TRP A 40 -3.49 6.34 -4.04
CA TRP A 40 -2.17 5.69 -4.18
C TRP A 40 -1.95 4.53 -3.20
N PRO A 41 -2.83 3.51 -3.20
CA PRO A 41 -2.69 2.40 -2.27
C PRO A 41 -1.41 1.60 -2.54
N MET A 42 -0.58 1.47 -1.51
CA MET A 42 0.65 0.70 -1.51
C MET A 42 0.51 -0.49 -0.55
N LYS A 43 0.68 -1.70 -1.08
CA LYS A 43 0.77 -2.92 -0.29
C LYS A 43 2.08 -2.94 0.49
N VAL A 44 1.97 -3.20 1.79
CA VAL A 44 3.11 -3.37 2.68
C VAL A 44 3.61 -4.81 2.60
N MET A 45 4.88 -4.97 2.26
CA MET A 45 5.60 -6.23 2.29
C MET A 45 6.52 -6.23 3.51
N MET A 46 6.45 -7.26 4.32
CA MET A 46 7.28 -7.41 5.52
C MET A 46 8.07 -8.70 5.43
N LYS A 47 9.37 -8.64 5.70
CA LYS A 47 10.23 -9.81 5.81
C LYS A 47 11.01 -9.71 7.11
N PHE A 48 11.06 -10.78 7.88
CA PHE A 48 11.94 -10.86 9.04
C PHE A 48 13.21 -11.60 8.63
N ASN A 49 14.36 -10.99 8.90
CA ASN A 49 15.66 -11.63 8.71
C ASN A 49 16.07 -12.22 10.05
N ASP A 50 15.97 -13.55 10.18
CA ASP A 50 16.30 -14.27 11.42
C ASP A 50 17.77 -14.11 11.82
N ASP A 51 18.69 -14.10 10.85
CA ASP A 51 20.14 -14.00 11.09
C ASP A 51 20.54 -12.65 11.70
N LYS A 52 19.92 -11.57 11.20
CA LYS A 52 20.18 -10.20 11.67
C LYS A 52 19.21 -9.75 12.77
N ARG A 53 18.15 -10.52 13.02
CA ARG A 53 17.01 -10.15 13.89
C ARG A 53 16.40 -8.80 13.53
N GLU A 54 16.31 -8.53 12.23
CA GLU A 54 15.83 -7.26 11.68
C GLU A 54 14.58 -7.49 10.82
N SER A 55 13.58 -6.63 10.99
CA SER A 55 12.44 -6.56 10.08
C SER A 55 12.75 -5.62 8.93
N GLN A 56 12.60 -6.12 7.71
CA GLN A 56 12.64 -5.34 6.49
C GLN A 56 11.21 -5.08 6.02
N MET A 57 11.00 -3.90 5.45
CA MET A 57 9.72 -3.47 4.89
C MET A 57 9.92 -2.90 3.50
N ALA A 58 9.02 -3.24 2.58
CA ALA A 58 8.92 -2.63 1.26
C ALA A 58 7.47 -2.22 0.96
N LEU A 59 7.31 -1.27 0.04
CA LEU A 59 6.01 -0.86 -0.47
C LEU A 59 5.92 -1.20 -1.95
N LEU A 60 4.82 -1.86 -2.31
CA LEU A 60 4.49 -2.24 -3.67
C LEU A 60 3.16 -1.61 -4.07
N LYS A 61 3.07 -1.05 -5.28
CA LYS A 61 1.78 -0.58 -5.84
C LYS A 61 0.75 -1.69 -5.74
N TRP A 62 -0.38 -1.43 -5.06
CA TRP A 62 -1.31 -2.50 -4.71
C TRP A 62 -1.97 -3.14 -5.94
N LEU A 63 -2.36 -2.31 -6.92
CA LEU A 63 -2.92 -2.76 -8.19
C LEU A 63 -1.99 -2.30 -9.34
N PRO A 64 -0.93 -3.05 -9.66
CA PRO A 64 0.09 -2.63 -10.63
C PRO A 64 -0.39 -2.67 -12.08
N PHE A 65 -1.51 -3.34 -12.36
CA PHE A 65 -2.10 -3.49 -13.70
C PHE A 65 -2.99 -2.31 -14.11
N THR A 66 -3.04 -1.23 -13.33
CA THR A 66 -3.84 -0.04 -13.62
C THR A 66 -3.07 1.25 -13.37
N ASP A 67 -3.36 2.27 -14.18
CA ASP A 67 -2.84 3.63 -14.03
C ASP A 67 -3.72 4.48 -13.10
N THR A 68 -4.79 3.90 -12.55
CA THR A 68 -5.69 4.62 -11.63
C THR A 68 -4.99 4.93 -10.32
N THR A 69 -5.06 6.19 -9.90
CA THR A 69 -4.47 6.65 -8.63
C THR A 69 -5.42 6.50 -7.46
N PHE A 70 -6.67 6.08 -7.69
CA PHE A 70 -7.66 5.89 -6.63
C PHE A 70 -8.42 4.57 -6.81
N VAL A 71 -8.75 3.93 -5.69
CA VAL A 71 -9.45 2.64 -5.63
C VAL A 71 -10.58 2.72 -4.60
N PRO A 72 -11.84 2.44 -4.97
CA PRO A 72 -12.92 2.30 -4.00
C PRO A 72 -12.79 0.94 -3.28
N LEU A 73 -12.66 0.98 -1.97
CA LEU A 73 -12.59 -0.21 -1.11
C LEU A 73 -13.88 -0.34 -0.31
N ALA A 74 -14.57 -1.47 -0.44
CA ALA A 74 -15.76 -1.74 0.37
C ALA A 74 -15.38 -1.93 1.84
N ALA A 75 -16.09 -1.25 2.76
CA ALA A 75 -15.81 -1.28 4.19
C ALA A 75 -15.87 -2.70 4.79
N ARG A 76 -16.66 -3.60 4.20
CA ARG A 76 -16.76 -5.01 4.62
C ARG A 76 -15.44 -5.79 4.49
N CYS A 77 -14.52 -5.36 3.63
CA CYS A 77 -13.22 -6.01 3.42
C CYS A 77 -12.16 -5.45 4.38
N ILE A 78 -12.51 -4.46 5.21
CA ILE A 78 -11.59 -3.77 6.10
C ILE A 78 -11.71 -4.37 7.50
N MET A 79 -10.60 -4.88 8.01
CA MET A 79 -10.48 -5.32 9.39
C MET A 79 -10.26 -4.12 10.33
N SER A 80 -9.39 -3.18 9.95
CA SER A 80 -9.14 -1.97 10.73
C SER A 80 -8.54 -0.84 9.89
N VAL A 81 -8.74 0.40 10.35
CA VAL A 81 -8.09 1.61 9.82
C VAL A 81 -7.44 2.36 10.97
N SER A 82 -6.18 2.75 10.82
CA SER A 82 -5.44 3.56 11.80
C SER A 82 -4.63 4.64 11.11
N GLU A 83 -4.18 5.65 11.86
CA GLU A 83 -3.23 6.64 11.34
C GLU A 83 -1.91 5.98 10.92
N LEU A 84 -1.31 6.46 9.83
CA LEU A 84 0.06 6.09 9.48
C LEU A 84 1.04 6.81 10.41
N GLY A 85 1.85 6.01 11.12
CA GLY A 85 2.88 6.54 12.01
C GLY A 85 3.83 7.48 11.30
N GLU A 86 4.25 8.55 11.98
CA GLU A 86 5.02 9.66 11.39
C GLU A 86 6.29 9.18 10.68
N ASP A 87 6.99 8.19 11.27
CA ASP A 87 8.21 7.59 10.72
C ASP A 87 8.00 6.92 9.35
N TYR A 88 6.77 6.50 9.04
CA TYR A 88 6.44 5.82 7.79
C TYR A 88 5.81 6.75 6.74
N GLN A 89 5.38 7.95 7.12
CA GLN A 89 4.71 8.87 6.20
C GLN A 89 5.65 9.34 5.08
N GLU A 90 6.89 9.70 5.42
CA GLU A 90 7.86 10.13 4.42
C GLU A 90 8.28 8.99 3.51
N PHE A 91 8.50 7.80 4.08
CA PHE A 91 8.76 6.58 3.31
C PHE A 91 7.63 6.31 2.30
N TYR A 92 6.37 6.32 2.74
CA TYR A 92 5.21 6.16 1.86
C TYR A 92 5.15 7.22 0.75
N ILE A 93 5.27 8.50 1.08
CA ILE A 93 5.20 9.59 0.09
C ILE A 93 6.32 9.44 -0.95
N ASN A 94 7.53 9.10 -0.51
CA ASN A 94 8.66 8.93 -1.41
C ASN A 94 8.48 7.70 -2.32
N SER A 95 8.00 6.57 -1.80
CA SER A 95 7.68 5.39 -2.60
C SER A 95 6.61 5.66 -3.65
N VAL A 96 5.57 6.42 -3.29
CA VAL A 96 4.49 6.79 -4.22
C VAL A 96 5.01 7.72 -5.33
N LYS A 97 5.88 8.69 -5.00
CA LYS A 97 6.50 9.59 -5.99
C LYS A 97 7.44 8.86 -6.93
N GLU A 98 8.20 7.90 -6.40
CA GLU A 98 9.07 7.02 -7.19
C GLU A 98 8.24 6.23 -8.22
N ASP A 99 7.16 5.58 -7.78
CA ASP A 99 6.29 4.80 -8.67
C ASP A 99 5.57 5.66 -9.71
N MET A 100 5.13 6.87 -9.36
CA MET A 100 4.55 7.79 -10.35
C MET A 100 5.52 8.21 -11.46
N GLY A 101 6.83 8.09 -11.23
CA GLY A 101 7.87 8.36 -12.23
C GLY A 101 8.24 7.16 -13.10
N HIS A 102 7.76 5.97 -12.77
CA HIS A 102 8.11 4.73 -13.47
C HIS A 102 7.30 4.54 -14.75
N ASN A 103 7.97 4.00 -15.77
CA ASN A 103 7.28 3.37 -16.89
C ASN A 103 6.91 1.91 -16.54
N LYS A 104 6.10 1.28 -17.38
CA LYS A 104 5.61 -0.11 -17.16
C LYS A 104 6.73 -1.12 -16.91
N ASP A 105 7.84 -1.02 -17.64
CA ASP A 105 8.97 -1.95 -17.49
C ASP A 105 9.68 -1.73 -16.14
N GLN A 106 9.81 -0.48 -15.70
CA GLN A 106 10.37 -0.13 -14.39
C GLN A 106 9.47 -0.59 -13.24
N GLU A 107 8.15 -0.38 -13.35
CA GLU A 107 7.18 -0.88 -12.38
C GLU A 107 7.26 -2.40 -12.25
N MET A 108 7.31 -3.11 -13.38
CA MET A 108 7.41 -4.57 -13.42
C MET A 108 8.72 -5.05 -12.79
N ASN A 109 9.85 -4.45 -13.14
CA ASN A 109 11.15 -4.82 -12.59
C ASN A 109 11.22 -4.61 -11.06
N LYS A 110 10.67 -3.49 -10.57
CA LYS A 110 10.58 -3.21 -9.14
C LYS A 110 9.69 -4.24 -8.43
N MET A 111 8.53 -4.54 -9.02
CA MET A 111 7.61 -5.55 -8.50
C MET A 111 8.27 -6.91 -8.39
N THR A 112 8.87 -7.41 -9.48
CA THR A 112 9.57 -8.70 -9.50
C THR A 112 10.63 -8.76 -8.41
N LYS A 113 11.47 -7.73 -8.31
CA LYS A 113 12.53 -7.68 -7.30
C LYS A 113 11.98 -7.71 -5.86
N ILE A 114 10.93 -6.93 -5.58
CA ILE A 114 10.32 -6.92 -4.24
C ILE A 114 9.70 -8.29 -3.93
N LEU A 115 9.02 -8.92 -4.89
CA LEU A 115 8.45 -10.25 -4.68
C LEU A 115 9.53 -11.31 -4.46
N GLU A 116 10.60 -11.32 -5.25
CA GLU A 116 11.76 -12.20 -5.03
C GLU A 116 12.39 -11.99 -3.65
N ASP A 117 12.53 -10.73 -3.23
CA ASP A 117 13.15 -10.40 -1.95
C ASP A 117 12.24 -10.70 -0.74
N PHE A 118 10.90 -10.60 -0.87
CA PHE A 118 9.96 -10.62 0.25
C PHE A 118 8.99 -11.83 0.28
N GLU A 119 8.81 -12.55 -0.82
CA GLU A 119 8.09 -13.82 -0.76
C GLU A 119 8.95 -14.88 -0.05
N PRO A 120 8.33 -15.74 0.78
CA PRO A 120 9.07 -16.82 1.42
C PRO A 120 9.64 -17.78 0.37
N GLU A 121 10.93 -18.12 0.50
CA GLU A 121 11.55 -19.21 -0.27
C GLU A 121 10.92 -20.53 0.15
N GLY A 122 9.81 -20.86 -0.49
CA GLY A 122 9.06 -22.07 -0.20
C GLY A 122 7.72 -22.00 -0.89
N LEU A 123 7.54 -22.84 -1.91
CA LEU A 123 6.21 -23.27 -2.30
C LEU A 123 5.47 -23.65 -1.02
N MET A 124 4.38 -22.96 -0.71
CA MET A 124 3.42 -23.47 0.26
C MET A 124 2.99 -24.84 -0.25
N ASN A 125 3.47 -25.89 0.43
CA ASN A 125 2.90 -27.24 0.33
C ASN A 125 1.67 -27.33 1.22
#